data_AF-A0A2D5ARE7-F1
#
_entry.id   AF-A0A2D5ARE7-F1
#
_cell.length_a   1.000
_cell.length_b   1.000
_cell.length_c   1.000
_cell.angle_alpha   90.00
_cell.angle_beta   90.00
_cell.angle_gamma   90.00
#
_symmetry.space_group_name_H-M   'P 1'
#
loop_
_entity.id
_entity.type
_entity.pdbx_description
1 polymer ?
#
loop_
_entity_poly.entity_id
_entity_poly.type
_entity_poly.pdbx_seq_one_letter_code
_entity_poly.pdbx_strand_id
1 'polypeptide(L)'
;MGAGGDHYESFTTAVEDPYLGALLGTIDEPDGSSTAARASRAALAWWDEHGTGPTCSELLDAVFNAPNWDAVIDDPGRTLFERREQLDLLHRWLISYWTRLGAISFLPGHDDVVRPGHLVTTVVAADTDSE
;
A
#
# COMPACT_ATOMS: atom_id res chain seq x y z
N MET A 1 -37.54 18.46 -2.42
CA MET A 1 -36.76 17.41 -1.76
C MET A 1 -35.78 16.86 -2.80
N GLY A 2 -34.56 17.37 -2.80
CA GLY A 2 -33.51 16.92 -3.71
C GLY A 2 -32.73 15.79 -3.06
N ALA A 3 -32.83 14.58 -3.61
CA ALA A 3 -31.86 13.53 -3.37
C ALA A 3 -30.61 13.88 -4.18
N GLY A 4 -29.68 14.58 -3.55
CA GLY A 4 -28.33 14.74 -4.08
C GLY A 4 -27.65 13.37 -4.03
N GLY A 5 -27.79 12.60 -5.10
CA GLY A 5 -26.93 11.46 -5.32
C GLY A 5 -25.51 12.01 -5.40
N ASP A 6 -24.64 11.57 -4.50
CA ASP A 6 -23.21 11.83 -4.54
C ASP A 6 -22.67 11.21 -5.84
N HIS A 7 -22.79 11.97 -6.92
CA HIS A 7 -22.01 11.79 -8.13
C HIS A 7 -20.57 12.03 -7.70
N TYR A 8 -19.88 10.98 -7.30
CA TYR A 8 -18.43 10.96 -7.38
C TYR A 8 -18.11 11.20 -8.85
N GLU A 9 -17.70 12.44 -9.16
CA GLU A 9 -17.13 12.76 -10.47
C GLU A 9 -15.97 11.79 -10.67
N SER A 10 -16.15 10.86 -11.62
CA SER A 10 -15.11 9.91 -11.97
C SER A 10 -13.91 10.70 -12.46
N PHE A 11 -12.85 10.75 -11.64
CA PHE A 11 -11.60 11.39 -12.01
C PHE A 11 -11.01 10.63 -13.19
N THR A 12 -11.35 11.07 -14.40
CA THR A 12 -10.70 10.59 -15.61
C THR A 12 -9.33 11.23 -15.66
N THR A 13 -8.31 10.48 -15.26
CA THR A 13 -6.92 10.87 -15.48
C THR A 13 -6.73 11.07 -16.98
N ALA A 14 -6.26 12.25 -17.39
CA ALA A 14 -6.09 12.62 -18.80
C ALA A 14 -5.10 11.71 -19.56
N VAL A 15 -4.35 10.88 -18.83
CA VAL A 15 -3.45 9.83 -19.31
C VAL A 15 -3.62 8.63 -18.38
N GLU A 16 -3.83 7.43 -18.93
CA GLU A 16 -3.73 6.17 -18.18
C GLU A 16 -2.25 5.97 -17.81
N ASP A 17 -1.89 6.25 -16.55
CA ASP A 17 -0.55 5.98 -16.03
C ASP A 17 -0.53 4.58 -15.39
N PRO A 18 0.23 3.61 -15.94
CA PRO A 18 0.30 2.25 -15.40
C PRO A 18 0.71 2.19 -13.92
N TYR A 19 1.57 3.10 -13.46
CA TYR A 19 2.02 3.13 -12.06
C TYR A 19 0.96 3.68 -11.13
N LEU A 20 0.20 4.67 -11.59
CA LEU A 20 -0.97 5.16 -10.84
C LEU A 20 -2.05 4.07 -10.76
N GLY A 21 -2.31 3.36 -11.86
CA GLY A 21 -3.24 2.23 -11.87
C GLY A 21 -2.81 1.12 -10.92
N ALA A 22 -1.51 0.77 -10.90
CA ALA A 22 -0.97 -0.22 -9.98
C ALA A 22 -1.09 0.21 -8.52
N LEU A 23 -0.81 1.49 -8.21
CA LEU A 23 -1.02 2.02 -6.87
C LEU A 23 -2.48 1.91 -6.45
N LEU A 24 -3.40 2.45 -7.27
CA LEU A 24 -4.83 2.44 -6.97
C LEU A 24 -5.33 1.02 -6.74
N GLY A 25 -5.01 0.08 -7.63
CA GLY A 25 -5.38 -1.33 -7.47
C GLY A 25 -4.78 -1.97 -6.20
N THR A 26 -3.66 -1.47 -5.69
CA THR A 26 -3.05 -1.98 -4.45
C THR A 26 -3.68 -1.40 -3.18
N ILE A 27 -4.18 -0.15 -3.24
CA ILE A 27 -4.74 0.55 -2.08
C ILE A 27 -6.27 0.54 -2.03
N ASP A 28 -6.94 0.23 -3.14
CA ASP A 28 -8.39 0.09 -3.21
C ASP A 28 -8.85 -1.12 -2.40
N GLU A 29 -10.01 -1.00 -1.76
CA GLU A 29 -10.54 -2.08 -0.95
C GLU A 29 -11.14 -3.21 -1.81
N PRO A 30 -10.92 -4.48 -1.45
CA PRO A 30 -10.37 -4.97 -0.17
C PRO A 30 -8.82 -5.12 -0.13
N ASP A 31 -8.14 -4.82 -1.23
CA ASP A 31 -6.72 -5.09 -1.39
C ASP A 31 -5.84 -4.15 -0.53
N GLY A 32 -6.27 -2.91 -0.33
CA GLY A 32 -5.63 -1.95 0.57
C GLY A 32 -5.49 -2.48 2.00
N SER A 33 -6.60 -2.91 2.61
CA SER A 33 -6.59 -3.49 3.95
C SER A 33 -5.83 -4.82 4.01
N SER A 34 -5.95 -5.66 2.97
CA SER A 34 -5.25 -6.95 2.88
C SER A 34 -3.72 -6.79 2.82
N THR A 35 -3.23 -5.85 2.00
CA THR A 35 -1.80 -5.55 1.87
C THR A 35 -1.24 -4.93 3.13
N ALA A 36 -1.97 -4.02 3.77
CA ALA A 36 -1.61 -3.46 5.07
C ALA A 36 -1.52 -4.56 6.16
N ALA A 37 -2.48 -5.48 6.19
CA ALA A 37 -2.45 -6.60 7.12
C ALA A 37 -1.27 -7.55 6.89
N ARG A 38 -0.88 -7.73 5.62
CA ARG A 38 0.31 -8.52 5.27
C ARG A 38 1.59 -7.80 5.66
N ALA A 39 1.68 -6.49 5.44
CA ALA A 39 2.82 -5.67 5.84
C ALA A 39 3.06 -5.73 7.36
N SER A 40 2.01 -5.60 8.16
CA SER A 40 2.11 -5.76 9.62
C SER A 40 2.64 -7.13 10.02
N ARG A 41 2.09 -8.22 9.47
CA ARG A 41 2.57 -9.59 9.74
C ARG A 41 4.01 -9.82 9.28
N ALA A 42 4.40 -9.32 8.10
CA ALA A 42 5.75 -9.46 7.59
C ALA A 42 6.76 -8.72 8.47
N ALA A 43 6.45 -7.49 8.89
CA ALA A 43 7.28 -6.74 9.81
C ALA A 43 7.43 -7.43 11.17
N LEU A 44 6.35 -8.00 11.72
CA LEU A 44 6.38 -8.78 12.96
C LEU A 44 7.24 -10.03 12.84
N ALA A 45 6.99 -10.86 11.82
CA ALA A 45 7.73 -12.09 11.59
C ALA A 45 9.24 -11.82 11.42
N TRP A 46 9.59 -10.74 10.71
CA TRP A 46 10.97 -10.33 10.56
C TRP A 46 11.62 -9.95 11.90
N TRP A 47 10.91 -9.19 12.73
CA TRP A 47 11.37 -8.84 14.08
C TRP A 47 11.58 -10.08 14.96
N ASP A 48 10.65 -11.04 14.90
CA ASP A 48 10.75 -12.29 15.65
C ASP A 48 11.98 -13.12 15.23
N GLU A 49 12.34 -13.08 13.95
CA GLU A 49 13.46 -13.83 13.40
C GLU A 49 14.82 -13.11 13.58
N HIS A 50 14.87 -11.81 13.32
CA HIS A 50 16.13 -11.05 13.20
C HIS A 50 16.43 -10.15 14.40
N GLY A 51 15.45 -9.89 15.28
CA GLY A 51 15.59 -8.96 16.41
C GLY A 51 15.69 -7.47 16.02
N THR A 52 15.60 -7.17 14.72
CA THR A 52 15.51 -5.83 14.13
C THR A 52 14.42 -5.84 13.06
N GLY A 53 14.01 -4.66 12.59
CA GLY A 53 13.02 -4.58 11.50
C GLY A 53 13.61 -4.77 10.11
N PRO A 54 12.77 -5.06 9.11
CA PRO A 54 13.18 -5.05 7.70
C PRO A 54 13.39 -3.63 7.20
N THR A 55 14.19 -3.47 6.16
CA THR A 55 14.19 -2.27 5.33
C THR A 55 12.88 -2.13 4.55
N CYS A 56 12.61 -0.93 4.00
CA CYS A 56 11.41 -0.73 3.17
C CYS A 56 11.35 -1.69 1.97
N SER A 57 12.49 -1.92 1.31
CA SER A 57 12.59 -2.87 0.19
C SER A 57 12.32 -4.31 0.63
N GLU A 58 12.92 -4.75 1.73
CA GLU A 58 12.71 -6.12 2.24
C GLU A 58 11.26 -6.35 2.65
N LEU A 59 10.62 -5.33 3.25
CA LEU A 59 9.21 -5.41 3.58
C LEU A 59 8.34 -5.52 2.32
N LEU A 60 8.58 -4.68 1.31
CA LEU A 60 7.84 -4.71 0.04
C LEU A 60 8.00 -6.07 -0.65
N ASP A 61 9.22 -6.60 -0.69
CA ASP A 61 9.51 -7.92 -1.25
C ASP A 61 8.76 -9.02 -0.50
N ALA A 62 8.71 -8.97 0.83
CA ALA A 62 7.98 -9.92 1.66
C ALA A 62 6.45 -9.82 1.49
N VAL A 63 5.91 -8.62 1.31
CA VAL A 63 4.45 -8.41 1.15
C VAL A 63 3.96 -8.86 -0.23
N PHE A 64 4.73 -8.61 -1.27
CA PHE A 64 4.32 -8.91 -2.63
C PHE A 64 4.97 -10.18 -3.20
N ASN A 65 5.82 -10.85 -2.43
CA ASN A 65 6.59 -12.04 -2.83
C ASN A 65 7.44 -11.79 -4.08
N ALA A 66 8.30 -10.78 -4.01
CA ALA A 66 9.23 -10.38 -5.08
C ALA A 66 8.60 -10.33 -6.49
N PRO A 67 7.57 -9.50 -6.73
CA PRO A 67 7.20 -9.20 -8.09
C PRO A 67 8.37 -8.44 -8.71
N ASN A 68 8.87 -8.92 -9.83
CA ASN A 68 9.60 -8.04 -10.73
C ASN A 68 8.59 -6.98 -11.19
N TRP A 69 8.47 -5.87 -10.45
CA TRP A 69 7.49 -4.82 -10.70
C TRP A 69 7.62 -4.23 -12.10
N ASP A 70 8.86 -4.20 -12.65
CA ASP A 70 9.12 -3.84 -14.05
C ASP A 70 8.50 -4.81 -15.06
N ALA A 71 8.17 -6.04 -14.66
CA ALA A 71 7.48 -7.04 -15.48
C ALA A 71 5.97 -7.12 -15.19
N VAL A 72 5.52 -6.62 -14.04
CA VAL A 72 4.09 -6.56 -13.68
C VAL A 72 3.44 -5.30 -14.23
N ILE A 73 4.16 -4.18 -14.20
CA ILE A 73 3.72 -2.90 -14.74
C ILE A 73 4.29 -2.75 -16.15
N ASP A 74 3.47 -3.01 -17.16
CA ASP A 74 3.86 -2.83 -18.57
C ASP A 74 3.80 -1.34 -18.95
N ASP A 75 4.97 -0.74 -19.17
CA ASP A 75 5.10 0.63 -19.65
C ASP A 75 6.25 0.74 -20.67
N PRO A 76 5.99 0.42 -21.95
CA PRO A 76 7.00 0.54 -23.00
C PRO A 76 7.27 1.99 -23.40
N GLY A 77 6.45 2.94 -22.94
CA GLY A 77 6.59 4.37 -23.25
C GLY A 77 7.68 5.07 -22.45
N ARG A 78 8.02 4.52 -21.27
CA ARG A 78 9.08 5.04 -20.39
C ARG A 78 10.41 4.31 -20.58
N THR A 79 11.51 5.02 -20.41
CA THR A 79 12.84 4.42 -20.29
C THR A 79 12.95 3.61 -18.99
N LEU A 80 13.93 2.70 -18.93
CA LEU A 80 14.19 1.93 -17.70
C LEU A 80 14.50 2.83 -16.49
N PHE A 81 15.16 3.97 -16.72
CA PHE A 81 15.46 4.92 -15.66
C PHE A 81 14.18 5.55 -15.10
N GLU A 82 13.31 6.06 -15.97
CA GLU A 82 12.03 6.67 -15.56
C GLU A 82 11.11 5.66 -14.87
N ARG A 83 11.07 4.41 -15.36
CA ARG A 83 10.32 3.31 -14.72
C ARG A 83 10.78 3.04 -13.28
N ARG A 84 12.09 3.08 -13.04
CA ARG A 84 12.66 2.92 -11.69
C ARG A 84 12.33 4.10 -10.77
N GLU A 85 12.36 5.33 -11.29
CA GLU A 85 11.94 6.51 -10.51
C GLU A 85 10.45 6.42 -10.13
N GLN A 86 9.59 6.00 -11.06
CA GLN A 86 8.16 5.80 -10.76
C GLN A 86 7.93 4.66 -9.77
N LEU A 87 8.68 3.57 -9.88
CA LEU A 87 8.60 2.46 -8.94
C LEU A 87 8.99 2.89 -7.51
N ASP A 88 10.06 3.68 -7.38
CA ASP A 88 10.47 4.23 -6.08
C ASP A 88 9.39 5.14 -5.48
N LEU A 89 8.72 5.96 -6.29
CA LEU A 89 7.58 6.76 -5.85
C LEU A 89 6.41 5.89 -5.38
N LEU A 90 6.04 4.86 -6.16
CA LEU A 90 4.99 3.91 -5.82
C LEU A 90 5.28 3.23 -4.47
N HIS A 91 6.51 2.73 -4.28
CA HIS A 91 6.95 2.12 -3.04
C HIS A 91 6.84 3.06 -1.84
N ARG A 92 7.31 4.31 -1.98
CA ARG A 92 7.19 5.31 -0.90
C ARG A 92 5.75 5.62 -0.54
N TRP A 93 4.86 5.66 -1.52
CA TRP A 93 3.43 5.87 -1.29
C TRP A 93 2.78 4.69 -0.57
N LEU A 94 3.11 3.44 -0.93
CA LEU A 94 2.64 2.25 -0.21
C LEU A 94 3.10 2.24 1.25
N ILE A 95 4.37 2.52 1.52
CA ILE A 95 4.90 2.63 2.88
C ILE A 95 4.15 3.72 3.66
N SER A 96 3.91 4.87 3.04
CA SER A 96 3.16 5.98 3.66
C SER A 96 1.72 5.59 3.95
N TYR A 97 1.07 4.85 3.04
CA TYR A 97 -0.28 4.35 3.19
C TYR A 97 -0.39 3.38 4.37
N TRP A 98 0.46 2.35 4.42
CA TRP A 98 0.47 1.38 5.52
C TRP A 98 0.79 2.02 6.87
N THR A 99 1.69 3.02 6.88
CA THR A 99 1.98 3.80 8.08
C THR A 99 0.74 4.56 8.57
N ARG A 100 -0.01 5.19 7.66
CA ARG A 100 -1.24 5.91 8.00
C ARG A 100 -2.32 4.99 8.56
N LEU A 101 -2.41 3.76 8.07
CA LEU A 101 -3.31 2.73 8.61
C LEU A 101 -2.84 2.13 9.94
N GLY A 102 -1.66 2.51 10.43
CA GLY A 102 -1.08 1.95 11.65
C GLY A 102 -0.53 0.54 11.47
N ALA A 103 -0.46 -0.01 10.26
CA ALA A 103 0.05 -1.36 10.01
C ALA A 103 1.54 -1.50 10.35
N ILE A 104 2.30 -0.44 10.10
CA ILE A 104 3.73 -0.29 10.36
C ILE A 104 4.01 1.12 10.90
N SER A 105 5.20 1.32 11.46
CA SER A 105 5.73 2.65 11.80
C SER A 105 7.03 2.90 11.06
N PHE A 106 7.14 4.06 10.41
CA PHE A 106 8.29 4.49 9.60
C PHE A 106 8.49 6.01 9.74
N LEU A 107 9.72 6.46 10.01
CA LEU A 107 10.08 7.88 10.03
C LEU A 107 10.98 8.24 8.83
N PRO A 108 10.48 9.02 7.85
CA PRO A 108 11.26 9.43 6.70
C PRO A 108 12.55 10.17 7.09
N GLY A 109 13.68 9.77 6.51
CA GLY A 109 14.98 10.42 6.73
C GLY A 109 15.75 9.98 7.98
N HIS A 110 15.17 9.10 8.80
CA HIS A 110 15.82 8.56 9.99
C HIS A 110 15.83 7.02 10.08
N ASP A 111 14.93 6.33 9.39
CA ASP A 111 14.80 4.88 9.52
C ASP A 111 15.16 4.12 8.23
N ASP A 112 16.26 3.38 8.29
CA ASP A 112 16.54 2.25 7.40
C ASP A 112 15.73 0.99 7.80
N VAL A 113 14.93 1.07 8.88
CA VAL A 113 14.32 -0.08 9.57
C VAL A 113 12.86 0.19 9.89
N VAL A 114 11.95 -0.64 9.38
CA VAL A 114 10.51 -0.57 9.61
C VAL A 114 10.14 -1.27 10.92
N ARG A 115 9.29 -0.64 11.74
CA ARG A 115 8.75 -1.24 12.95
C ARG A 115 7.33 -1.80 12.73
N PRO A 116 6.96 -2.89 13.41
CA PRO A 116 5.60 -3.36 13.49
C PRO A 116 4.66 -2.27 14.02
N GLY A 117 3.48 -2.16 13.42
CA GLY A 117 2.41 -1.29 13.87
C GLY A 117 1.20 -2.08 14.41
N HIS A 118 0.19 -1.35 14.89
CA HIS A 118 -1.08 -1.90 15.33
C HIS A 118 -2.18 -1.60 14.31
N LEU A 119 -2.70 -2.64 13.64
CA LEU A 119 -3.88 -2.48 12.78
C LEU A 119 -5.10 -2.25 13.66
N VAL A 120 -5.69 -1.06 13.59
CA VAL A 120 -7.03 -0.84 14.14
C VAL A 120 -8.03 -1.25 13.05
N THR A 121 -8.35 -2.53 13.00
CA THR A 121 -9.49 -3.02 12.21
C THR A 121 -10.78 -2.59 12.90
N THR A 122 -11.26 -1.38 12.62
CA THR A 122 -12.68 -1.05 12.83
C THR A 122 -13.48 -1.83 11.80
N VAL A 123 -13.68 -3.12 12.04
CA VAL A 123 -14.83 -3.81 11.47
C VAL A 123 -16.02 -3.19 12.18
N VAL A 124 -16.72 -2.28 11.51
CA VAL A 124 -18.07 -1.91 11.94
C VAL A 124 -18.90 -3.17 11.76
N ALA A 125 -18.97 -3.97 12.82
CA ALA A 125 -20.03 -4.95 12.96
C ALA A 125 -21.32 -4.14 12.92
N ALA A 126 -22.03 -4.23 11.80
CA ALA A 126 -23.42 -3.86 11.76
C ALA A 126 -24.12 -4.83 12.73
N ASP A 127 -24.24 -4.42 13.99
CA ASP A 127 -25.32 -4.88 14.85
C ASP A 127 -26.62 -4.41 14.19
N THR A 128 -27.12 -5.20 13.25
CA THR A 128 -28.56 -5.31 13.06
C THR A 128 -29.09 -6.19 14.19
N ASP A 129 -29.08 -5.62 15.39
CA ASP A 129 -30.07 -5.96 16.40
C ASP A 129 -31.29 -5.10 16.04
N SER A 130 -32.31 -5.74 15.47
CA SER A 130 -33.61 -5.14 15.23
C SER A 130 -34.68 -6.22 15.30
N GLU A 131 -35.22 -6.30 16.52
CA GLU A 131 -36.59 -6.65 16.93
C GLU A 131 -37.04 -8.12 16.94
#